data_AF-E6MLZ4-F1
#
_entry.id   AF-E6MLZ4-F1
#
_cell.length_a   1.000
_cell.length_b   1.000
_cell.length_c   1.000
_cell.angle_alpha   90.00
_cell.angle_beta   90.00
_cell.angle_gamma   90.00
#
_symmetry.space_group_name_H-M   'P 1'
#
loop_
_entity.id
_entity.type
_entity.pdbx_description
1 polymer ?
#
loop_
_entity_poly.entity_id
_entity_poly.type
_entity_poly.pdbx_seq_one_letter_code
_entity_poly.pdbx_strand_id
1 'polypeptide(L)'
;MRIKIFHILKQDDQLQEGFMNVLHKAFEASDIEEAKGEDYDLIHVIGIPTKEMKRMIRQTKKKLIPIIYSPLAEIAPWNKTRVEPSLAKDLVFLTTGKTEYTYIQEKYPQAHVHLIKNPLITTATTQTLFNNELVQLYHMVIAQHDEHIREAIEKRIDKLKNKIEDKTIRNVLKGFLYLNYKYKRRQILQKDIDEQSLLMQSSDYDEDKMSDLLVECKLFDFVSSLESVMEEKSSLTEGFMPIPAKDNHLTKKINTTMI
;
A
#
# COMPACT_ATOMS: atom_id res chain seq x y z
N MET A 1 13.01 0.77 -0.36
CA MET A 1 11.58 0.61 -0.73
C MET A 1 11.42 -0.71 -1.45
N ARG A 2 10.36 -1.47 -1.16
CA ARG A 2 10.11 -2.81 -1.71
C ARG A 2 9.00 -2.77 -2.74
N ILE A 3 9.33 -3.04 -4.00
CA ILE A 3 8.38 -3.01 -5.11
C ILE A 3 8.22 -4.43 -5.65
N LYS A 4 6.98 -4.90 -5.74
CA LYS A 4 6.68 -6.16 -6.43
C LYS A 4 6.40 -5.87 -7.89
N ILE A 5 7.06 -6.56 -8.81
CA ILE A 5 6.65 -6.53 -10.22
C ILE A 5 5.67 -7.66 -10.49
N PHE A 6 4.59 -7.35 -11.20
CA PHE A 6 3.71 -8.36 -11.77
C PHE A 6 3.55 -8.12 -13.25
N HIS A 7 3.95 -9.10 -14.05
CA HIS A 7 3.75 -9.08 -15.49
C HIS A 7 3.38 -10.48 -15.96
N ILE A 8 2.72 -10.54 -17.12
CA ILE A 8 2.50 -11.79 -17.83
C ILE A 8 3.41 -11.71 -19.05
N LEU A 9 4.37 -12.63 -19.16
CA LEU A 9 5.24 -12.72 -20.32
C LEU A 9 4.38 -13.11 -21.53
N LYS A 10 4.34 -12.24 -22.53
CA LYS A 10 4.03 -12.66 -23.90
C LYS A 10 5.31 -13.27 -24.48
N GLN A 11 5.19 -14.37 -25.21
CA GLN A 11 6.30 -14.87 -26.01
C GLN A 11 6.74 -13.78 -27.00
N ASP A 12 8.05 -13.56 -27.08
CA ASP A 12 8.73 -12.67 -28.02
C ASP A 12 8.33 -11.18 -27.96
N ASP A 13 7.87 -10.70 -26.78
CA ASP A 13 7.56 -9.28 -26.58
C ASP A 13 8.82 -8.47 -26.21
N GLN A 14 9.59 -8.12 -27.24
CA GLN A 14 10.83 -7.34 -27.11
C GLN A 14 10.62 -5.98 -26.42
N LEU A 15 9.43 -5.39 -26.54
CA LEU A 15 9.12 -4.11 -25.92
C LEU A 15 8.99 -4.28 -24.40
N GLN A 16 8.26 -5.31 -23.95
CA GLN A 16 8.12 -5.63 -22.55
C GLN A 16 9.46 -6.04 -21.93
N GLU A 17 10.23 -6.92 -22.58
CA GLU A 17 11.57 -7.34 -22.13
C GLU A 17 12.52 -6.14 -22.01
N GLY A 18 12.52 -5.28 -23.03
CA GLY A 18 13.31 -4.07 -23.04
C GLY A 18 12.94 -3.11 -21.90
N PHE A 19 11.64 -2.92 -21.63
CA PHE A 19 11.18 -2.09 -20.51
C PHE A 19 11.55 -2.70 -19.16
N MET A 20 11.45 -4.01 -18.99
CA MET A 20 11.89 -4.71 -17.77
C MET A 20 13.39 -4.47 -17.50
N ASN A 21 14.23 -4.51 -18.54
CA ASN A 21 15.66 -4.20 -18.39
C ASN A 21 15.90 -2.74 -17.96
N VAL A 22 15.13 -1.79 -18.49
CA VAL A 22 15.17 -0.38 -18.07
C VAL A 22 14.74 -0.23 -16.61
N LEU A 23 13.71 -0.95 -16.17
CA LEU A 23 13.25 -0.95 -14.79
C LEU A 23 14.28 -1.55 -13.82
N HIS A 24 14.88 -2.70 -14.13
CA HIS A 24 15.88 -3.32 -13.28
C HIS A 24 17.11 -2.40 -13.09
N LYS A 25 17.56 -1.74 -14.16
CA LYS A 25 18.61 -0.71 -14.06
C LYS A 25 18.22 0.45 -13.14
N ALA A 26 16.95 0.84 -13.14
CA ALA A 26 16.45 1.85 -12.21
C ALA A 26 16.46 1.34 -10.77
N PHE A 27 16.11 0.07 -10.55
CA PHE A 27 16.08 -0.53 -9.21
C PHE A 27 17.48 -0.62 -8.62
N GLU A 28 18.45 -1.13 -9.40
CA GLU A 28 19.85 -1.20 -9.02
C GLU A 28 20.44 0.17 -8.68
N ALA A 29 20.16 1.18 -9.51
CA ALA A 29 20.71 2.53 -9.33
C ALA A 29 20.06 3.33 -8.20
N SER A 30 18.90 2.91 -7.68
CA SER A 30 18.10 3.66 -6.71
C SER A 30 17.79 2.88 -5.42
N ASP A 31 18.51 1.78 -5.19
CA ASP A 31 18.36 0.93 -3.99
C ASP A 31 16.90 0.49 -3.76
N ILE A 32 16.21 0.16 -4.85
CA ILE A 32 14.86 -0.40 -4.81
C ILE A 32 14.99 -1.92 -4.75
N GLU A 33 14.39 -2.52 -3.74
CA GLU A 33 14.32 -3.96 -3.60
C GLU A 33 13.13 -4.50 -4.42
N GLU A 34 13.41 -5.44 -5.33
CA GLU A 34 12.35 -6.20 -5.98
C GLU A 34 11.82 -7.29 -5.04
N ALA A 35 10.60 -7.11 -4.55
CA ALA A 35 10.00 -7.98 -3.55
C ALA A 35 9.55 -9.31 -4.17
N LYS A 36 10.15 -10.42 -3.70
CA LYS A 36 9.75 -11.79 -4.05
C LYS A 36 8.60 -12.30 -3.18
N GLY A 37 8.47 -11.77 -1.97
CA GLY A 37 7.50 -12.17 -0.96
C GLY A 37 6.15 -11.47 -1.08
N GLU A 38 5.46 -11.40 0.06
CA GLU A 38 4.17 -10.72 0.20
C GLU A 38 4.29 -9.38 0.97
N ASP A 39 5.50 -9.03 1.37
CA ASP A 39 5.90 -7.86 2.13
C ASP A 39 6.45 -6.78 1.18
N TYR A 40 5.55 -6.06 0.53
CA TYR A 40 5.90 -5.02 -0.44
C TYR A 40 5.07 -3.74 -0.25
N ASP A 41 5.71 -2.62 -0.57
CA ASP A 41 5.18 -1.28 -0.37
C ASP A 41 4.24 -0.88 -1.51
N LEU A 42 4.51 -1.38 -2.71
CA LEU A 42 3.74 -1.12 -3.91
C LEU A 42 3.88 -2.28 -4.90
N ILE A 43 2.88 -2.49 -5.75
CA ILE A 43 2.99 -3.39 -6.90
C ILE A 43 3.00 -2.58 -8.20
N HIS A 44 3.94 -2.89 -9.09
CA HIS A 44 3.98 -2.37 -10.44
C HIS A 44 3.56 -3.46 -11.42
N VAL A 45 2.39 -3.27 -12.00
CA VAL A 45 1.76 -4.17 -12.95
C VAL A 45 2.16 -3.77 -14.36
N ILE A 46 2.58 -4.71 -15.20
CA ILE A 46 3.10 -4.41 -16.53
C ILE A 46 2.44 -5.30 -17.59
N GLY A 47 2.04 -4.69 -18.70
CA GLY A 47 1.53 -5.36 -19.90
C GLY A 47 0.01 -5.39 -20.04
N ILE A 48 -0.51 -6.43 -20.69
CA ILE A 48 -1.88 -6.49 -21.22
C ILE A 48 -2.89 -6.71 -20.11
N PRO A 49 -4.07 -6.07 -20.15
CA PRO A 49 -5.14 -6.30 -19.17
C PRO A 49 -5.87 -7.64 -19.38
N THR A 50 -5.17 -8.74 -19.12
CA THR A 50 -5.73 -10.10 -19.14
C THR A 50 -6.69 -10.34 -17.97
N LYS A 51 -7.45 -11.44 -18.02
CA LYS A 51 -8.33 -11.85 -16.91
C LYS A 51 -7.53 -12.09 -15.61
N GLU A 52 -6.35 -12.68 -15.72
CA GLU A 52 -5.45 -12.96 -14.60
C GLU A 52 -4.90 -11.69 -13.96
N MET A 53 -4.43 -10.75 -14.78
CA MET A 53 -3.95 -9.46 -14.30
C MET A 53 -5.06 -8.70 -13.57
N LYS A 54 -6.26 -8.64 -14.15
CA LYS A 54 -7.42 -8.00 -13.50
C LYS A 54 -7.82 -8.69 -12.19
N ARG A 55 -7.70 -10.02 -12.11
CA ARG A 55 -7.93 -10.76 -10.86
C ARG A 55 -6.90 -10.38 -9.80
N MET A 56 -5.62 -10.31 -10.16
CA MET A 56 -4.53 -9.90 -9.27
C MET A 56 -4.78 -8.47 -8.76
N ILE A 57 -5.06 -7.50 -9.65
CA ILE A 57 -5.34 -6.11 -9.25
C ILE A 57 -6.47 -6.05 -8.21
N ARG A 58 -7.56 -6.79 -8.43
CA ARG A 58 -8.68 -6.84 -7.47
C ARG A 58 -8.28 -7.44 -6.14
N GLN A 59 -7.42 -8.46 -6.12
CA GLN A 59 -6.91 -9.06 -4.89
C GLN A 59 -5.99 -8.09 -4.13
N THR A 60 -5.09 -7.41 -4.84
CA THR A 60 -4.19 -6.39 -4.29
C THR A 60 -4.96 -5.21 -3.71
N LYS A 61 -6.00 -4.74 -4.40
CA LYS A 61 -6.89 -3.70 -3.89
C LYS A 61 -7.57 -4.09 -2.58
N LYS A 62 -8.02 -5.36 -2.45
CA LYS A 62 -8.59 -5.86 -1.18
C LYS A 62 -7.60 -5.84 -0.02
N LYS A 63 -6.30 -5.93 -0.32
CA LYS A 63 -5.21 -5.79 0.67
C LYS A 63 -4.82 -4.34 0.93
N LEU A 64 -5.46 -3.36 0.26
CA LEU A 64 -5.16 -1.93 0.37
C LEU A 64 -3.68 -1.62 0.07
N ILE A 65 -3.16 -2.21 -1.02
CA ILE A 65 -1.80 -1.94 -1.50
C ILE A 65 -1.89 -1.05 -2.75
N PRO A 66 -1.07 0.00 -2.88
CA PRO A 66 -1.07 0.86 -4.05
C PRO A 66 -0.58 0.11 -5.30
N ILE A 67 -1.15 0.49 -6.45
CA ILE A 67 -0.95 -0.21 -7.73
C ILE A 67 -0.57 0.81 -8.81
N ILE A 68 0.63 0.65 -9.35
CA ILE A 68 1.01 1.30 -10.61
C ILE A 68 0.77 0.32 -11.74
N TYR A 69 0.22 0.79 -12.85
CA TYR A 69 -0.03 -0.03 -14.03
C TYR A 69 0.57 0.59 -15.29
N SER A 70 1.52 -0.12 -15.90
CA SER A 70 2.14 0.21 -17.17
C SER A 70 1.65 -0.69 -18.29
N PRO A 71 0.75 -0.25 -19.16
CA PRO A 71 0.20 -1.12 -20.20
C PRO A 71 1.16 -1.33 -21.38
N LEU A 72 2.15 -0.44 -21.57
CA LEU A 72 3.16 -0.52 -22.65
C LEU A 72 2.54 -0.51 -24.06
N ALA A 73 1.73 0.51 -24.36
CA ALA A 73 0.98 0.68 -25.61
C ALA A 73 -0.12 -0.36 -25.87
N GLU A 74 -0.40 -1.26 -24.92
CA GLU A 74 -1.44 -2.28 -25.06
C GLU A 74 -2.86 -1.72 -24.86
N ILE A 75 -2.99 -0.57 -24.18
CA ILE A 75 -4.26 0.15 -24.08
C ILE A 75 -4.26 1.28 -25.12
N ALA A 76 -4.78 0.96 -26.29
CA ALA A 76 -4.85 1.86 -27.44
C ALA A 76 -6.25 1.86 -28.08
N PRO A 77 -6.61 2.86 -28.91
CA PRO A 77 -7.91 2.94 -29.59
C PRO A 77 -8.26 1.70 -30.41
N TRP A 78 -7.26 1.12 -31.08
CA TRP A 78 -7.41 -0.05 -31.94
C TRP A 78 -7.42 -1.39 -31.19
N ASN A 79 -7.07 -1.40 -29.89
CA ASN A 79 -7.09 -2.60 -29.07
C ASN A 79 -8.43 -2.77 -28.33
N LYS A 80 -8.99 -3.98 -28.40
CA LYS A 80 -10.23 -4.33 -27.68
C LYS A 80 -10.00 -4.59 -26.19
N THR A 81 -8.75 -4.86 -25.78
CA THR A 81 -8.41 -5.20 -24.40
C THR A 81 -8.39 -3.96 -23.51
N ARG A 82 -9.14 -4.00 -22.40
CA ARG A 82 -9.33 -2.84 -21.51
C ARG A 82 -9.42 -3.26 -20.05
N VAL A 83 -9.12 -2.30 -19.17
CA VAL A 83 -9.42 -2.35 -17.74
C VAL A 83 -10.83 -1.80 -17.53
N GLU A 84 -11.60 -2.39 -16.61
CA GLU A 84 -12.93 -1.86 -16.30
C GLU A 84 -12.80 -0.47 -15.65
N PRO A 85 -13.63 0.54 -15.99
CA PRO A 85 -13.53 1.88 -15.41
C PRO A 85 -13.56 1.91 -13.88
N SER A 86 -14.32 0.99 -13.27
CA SER A 86 -14.40 0.83 -11.82
C SER A 86 -13.10 0.36 -11.17
N LEU A 87 -12.20 -0.28 -11.94
CA LEU A 87 -10.87 -0.68 -11.52
C LEU A 87 -9.86 0.42 -11.85
N ALA A 88 -9.96 1.02 -13.03
CA ALA A 88 -9.04 2.04 -13.53
C ALA A 88 -8.91 3.26 -12.61
N LYS A 89 -10.01 3.70 -11.97
CA LYS A 89 -10.01 4.85 -11.06
C LYS A 89 -9.10 4.68 -9.83
N ASP A 90 -8.80 3.44 -9.45
CA ASP A 90 -7.95 3.14 -8.29
C ASP A 90 -6.52 2.77 -8.71
N LEU A 91 -6.19 2.91 -9.99
CA LEU A 91 -4.86 2.67 -10.54
C LEU A 91 -4.15 3.99 -10.79
N VAL A 92 -2.83 3.95 -10.63
CA VAL A 92 -1.95 4.98 -11.17
C VAL A 92 -1.34 4.44 -12.46
N PHE A 93 -1.73 5.00 -13.59
CA PHE A 93 -1.20 4.59 -14.88
C PHE A 93 0.17 5.23 -15.11
N LEU A 94 1.13 4.41 -15.52
CA LEU A 94 2.41 4.85 -16.03
C LEU A 94 2.47 4.53 -17.52
N THR A 95 2.57 5.57 -18.33
CA THR A 95 2.65 5.47 -19.79
C THR A 95 4.02 5.94 -20.25
N THR A 96 4.52 5.34 -21.33
CA THR A 96 5.83 5.69 -21.90
C THR A 96 5.75 6.48 -23.21
N GLY A 97 4.54 6.56 -23.79
CA GLY A 97 4.25 7.28 -25.03
C GLY A 97 3.08 8.23 -24.89
N LYS A 98 3.18 9.41 -25.54
CA LYS A 98 2.17 10.48 -25.50
C LYS A 98 0.80 10.05 -26.05
N THR A 99 0.79 9.18 -27.05
CA THR A 99 -0.46 8.67 -27.65
C THR A 99 -1.25 7.82 -26.65
N GLU A 100 -0.57 6.90 -25.96
CA GLU A 100 -1.19 6.06 -24.91
C GLU A 100 -1.64 6.92 -23.72
N TYR A 101 -0.79 7.86 -23.28
CA TYR A 101 -1.13 8.84 -22.24
C TYR A 101 -2.46 9.56 -22.51
N THR A 102 -2.57 10.18 -23.69
CA THR A 102 -3.75 10.96 -24.09
C THR A 102 -4.99 10.08 -24.14
N TYR A 103 -4.86 8.88 -24.73
CA TYR A 103 -5.97 7.95 -24.84
C TYR A 103 -6.47 7.45 -23.46
N ILE A 104 -5.56 7.13 -22.54
CA ILE A 104 -5.93 6.68 -21.19
C ILE A 104 -6.62 7.81 -20.41
N GLN A 105 -6.14 9.05 -20.51
CA GLN A 105 -6.80 10.20 -19.87
C GLN A 105 -8.22 10.42 -20.37
N GLU A 106 -8.42 10.40 -21.69
CA GLU A 106 -9.76 10.52 -22.29
C GLU A 106 -10.67 9.35 -21.90
N LYS A 107 -10.10 8.13 -21.86
CA LYS A 107 -10.86 6.91 -21.59
C LYS A 107 -11.24 6.74 -20.11
N TYR A 108 -10.36 7.16 -19.20
CA TYR A 108 -10.53 7.05 -17.76
C TYR A 108 -10.27 8.41 -17.08
N PRO A 109 -11.21 9.36 -17.17
CA PRO A 109 -11.01 10.73 -16.66
C PRO A 109 -10.75 10.83 -15.15
N GLN A 110 -11.08 9.79 -14.40
CA GLN A 110 -10.91 9.70 -12.95
C GLN A 110 -9.62 8.99 -12.55
N ALA A 111 -8.85 8.48 -13.51
CA ALA A 111 -7.59 7.78 -13.23
C ALA A 111 -6.43 8.78 -13.18
N HIS A 112 -5.44 8.47 -12.34
CA HIS A 112 -4.18 9.20 -12.33
C HIS A 112 -3.29 8.64 -13.43
N VAL A 113 -2.79 9.48 -14.34
CA VAL A 113 -1.99 9.06 -15.49
C VAL A 113 -0.71 9.87 -15.53
N HIS A 114 0.43 9.18 -15.57
CA HIS A 114 1.76 9.75 -15.65
C HIS A 114 2.42 9.35 -16.96
N LEU A 115 3.18 10.28 -17.55
CA LEU A 115 4.00 10.03 -18.72
C LEU A 115 5.47 10.11 -18.30
N ILE A 116 6.19 8.98 -18.36
CA ILE A 116 7.64 8.93 -18.19
C ILE A 116 8.22 8.31 -19.45
N LYS A 117 9.03 9.06 -20.18
CA LYS A 117 9.59 8.61 -21.45
C LYS A 117 10.48 7.39 -21.23
N ASN A 118 10.38 6.38 -22.10
CA ASN A 118 11.25 5.20 -22.03
C ASN A 118 12.60 5.46 -22.74
N PRO A 119 13.76 5.42 -22.04
CA PRO A 119 15.08 5.65 -22.63
C PRO A 119 15.47 4.62 -23.70
N LEU A 120 14.83 3.45 -23.73
CA LEU A 120 15.05 2.46 -24.78
C LEU A 120 14.43 2.88 -26.13
N ILE A 121 13.35 3.68 -26.11
CA ILE A 121 12.54 4.00 -27.28
C ILE A 121 12.86 5.40 -27.82
N THR A 122 13.27 6.32 -26.95
CA THR A 122 13.50 7.72 -27.32
C THR A 122 14.78 8.29 -26.72
N THR A 123 15.45 9.13 -27.50
CA THR A 123 16.61 9.93 -27.08
C THR A 123 16.22 11.18 -26.29
N ALA A 124 14.92 11.47 -26.16
CA ALA A 124 14.42 12.65 -25.44
C ALA A 124 14.40 12.48 -23.90
N THR A 125 15.02 11.42 -23.39
CA THR A 125 15.28 11.14 -21.98
C THR A 125 16.56 10.31 -21.87
N THR A 126 17.12 10.20 -20.67
CA THR A 126 18.26 9.34 -20.35
C THR A 126 17.84 8.29 -19.32
N GLN A 127 18.63 7.22 -19.16
CA GLN A 127 18.39 6.24 -18.09
C GLN A 127 18.35 6.93 -16.71
N THR A 128 19.28 7.84 -16.43
CA THR A 128 19.33 8.56 -15.14
C THR A 128 18.07 9.40 -14.91
N LEU A 129 17.59 10.11 -15.93
CA LEU A 129 16.38 10.92 -15.79
C LEU A 129 15.15 10.03 -15.57
N PHE A 130 15.02 8.95 -16.35
CA PHE A 130 13.97 7.94 -16.15
C PHE A 130 13.97 7.38 -14.72
N ASN A 131 15.14 7.01 -14.20
CA ASN A 131 15.28 6.48 -12.84
C ASN A 131 14.73 7.48 -11.81
N ASN A 132 15.13 8.76 -11.92
CA ASN A 132 14.68 9.81 -11.00
C ASN A 132 13.16 10.00 -11.06
N GLU A 133 12.59 10.09 -12.27
CA GLU A 133 11.14 10.25 -12.46
C GLU A 133 10.36 9.03 -11.93
N LEU A 134 10.87 7.82 -12.15
CA LEU A 134 10.24 6.58 -11.67
C LEU A 134 10.24 6.50 -10.14
N VAL A 135 11.39 6.80 -9.50
CA VAL A 135 11.52 6.82 -8.04
C VAL A 135 10.59 7.86 -7.42
N GLN A 136 10.52 9.05 -8.02
CA GLN A 136 9.60 10.09 -7.58
C GLN A 136 8.14 9.65 -7.70
N LEU A 137 7.76 9.01 -8.81
CA LEU A 137 6.43 8.45 -8.99
C LEU A 137 6.11 7.40 -7.91
N TYR A 138 7.02 6.45 -7.65
CA TYR A 138 6.82 5.44 -6.61
C TYR A 138 6.61 6.04 -5.22
N HIS A 139 7.47 6.97 -4.80
CA HIS A 139 7.32 7.65 -3.51
C HIS A 139 6.01 8.44 -3.43
N MET A 140 5.66 9.16 -4.49
CA MET A 140 4.41 9.92 -4.55
C MET A 140 3.20 9.00 -4.38
N VAL A 141 3.15 7.88 -5.10
CA VAL A 141 2.02 6.94 -5.04
C VAL A 141 1.91 6.29 -3.66
N ILE A 142 3.03 5.92 -3.04
CA ILE A 142 3.03 5.36 -1.68
C ILE A 142 2.54 6.40 -0.67
N ALA A 143 3.03 7.64 -0.74
CA ALA A 143 2.66 8.70 0.17
C ALA A 143 1.17 9.09 0.05
N GLN A 144 0.67 9.28 -1.18
CA GLN A 144 -0.73 9.59 -1.43
C GLN A 144 -1.67 8.46 -0.97
N HIS A 145 -1.26 7.21 -1.20
CA HIS A 145 -2.00 6.06 -0.71
C HIS A 145 -2.04 6.01 0.81
N ASP A 146 -0.93 6.27 1.49
CA ASP A 146 -0.90 6.31 2.95
C ASP A 146 -1.84 7.37 3.53
N GLU A 147 -1.81 8.58 2.95
CA GLU A 147 -2.72 9.66 3.34
C GLU A 147 -4.19 9.25 3.15
N HIS A 148 -4.51 8.63 2.02
CA HIS A 148 -5.86 8.13 1.77
C HIS A 148 -6.32 7.10 2.81
N ILE A 149 -5.42 6.23 3.27
CA ILE A 149 -5.70 5.27 4.34
C ILE A 149 -5.96 5.98 5.67
N ARG A 150 -5.17 7.01 6.01
CA ARG A 150 -5.37 7.82 7.22
C ARG A 150 -6.71 8.55 7.20
N GLU A 151 -7.07 9.15 6.07
CA GLU A 151 -8.40 9.75 5.89
C GLU A 151 -9.53 8.73 6.00
N ALA A 152 -9.34 7.53 5.43
CA ALA A 152 -10.36 6.48 5.48
C ALA A 152 -10.56 5.96 6.91
N ILE A 153 -9.49 5.85 7.70
CA ILE A 153 -9.54 5.56 9.13
C ILE A 153 -10.32 6.66 9.86
N GLU A 154 -10.04 7.93 9.56
CA GLU A 154 -10.75 9.05 10.20
C GLU A 154 -12.24 9.03 9.91
N LYS A 155 -12.60 8.88 8.63
CA LYS A 155 -14.00 8.74 8.18
C LYS A 155 -14.69 7.52 8.79
N ARG A 156 -13.95 6.45 9.10
CA ARG A 156 -14.48 5.27 9.78
C ARG A 156 -14.79 5.57 11.24
N ILE A 157 -13.90 6.28 11.93
CA ILE A 157 -14.10 6.69 13.32
C ILE A 157 -15.30 7.63 13.45
N ASP A 158 -15.46 8.59 12.52
CA ASP A 158 -16.59 9.52 12.53
C ASP A 158 -17.96 8.84 12.37
N LYS A 159 -17.97 7.63 11.80
CA LYS A 159 -19.18 6.81 11.58
C LYS A 159 -19.50 5.85 12.74
N LEU A 160 -18.67 5.79 13.78
CA LEU A 160 -18.96 5.00 14.97
C LEU A 160 -20.24 5.51 15.64
N LYS A 161 -20.99 4.58 16.22
CA LYS A 161 -22.25 4.89 16.92
C LYS A 161 -21.98 5.81 18.12
N ASN A 162 -20.94 5.47 18.87
CA ASN A 162 -20.49 6.25 20.01
C ASN A 162 -19.53 7.34 19.51
N LYS A 163 -19.97 8.60 19.60
CA LYS A 163 -19.11 9.73 19.24
C LYS A 163 -17.95 9.82 20.22
N ILE A 164 -16.75 9.89 19.67
CA ILE A 164 -15.52 10.06 20.42
C ILE A 164 -15.16 11.54 20.41
N GLU A 165 -15.50 12.24 21.50
CA GLU A 165 -15.12 13.64 21.72
C GLU A 165 -13.69 13.77 22.27
N ASP A 166 -13.26 12.74 23.02
CA ASP A 166 -11.93 12.64 23.58
C ASP A 166 -10.89 12.44 22.47
N LYS A 167 -10.01 13.44 22.31
CA LYS A 167 -8.95 13.41 21.28
C LYS A 167 -7.91 12.33 21.54
N THR A 168 -7.66 12.00 22.81
CA THR A 168 -6.67 11.01 23.23
C THR A 168 -7.15 9.61 22.86
N ILE A 169 -8.38 9.24 23.25
CA ILE A 169 -9.02 7.97 22.83
C ILE A 169 -9.04 7.87 21.31
N ARG A 170 -9.39 8.97 20.63
CA ARG A 170 -9.41 9.01 19.17
C ARG A 170 -8.03 8.71 18.58
N ASN A 171 -6.97 9.30 19.11
CA ASN A 171 -5.60 9.10 18.62
C ASN A 171 -5.10 7.66 18.86
N VAL A 172 -5.33 7.10 20.05
CA VAL A 172 -4.95 5.72 20.37
C VAL A 172 -5.67 4.75 19.42
N LEU A 173 -6.97 4.92 19.20
CA LEU A 173 -7.75 4.08 18.28
C LEU A 173 -7.28 4.22 16.82
N LYS A 174 -6.92 5.44 16.38
CA LYS A 174 -6.33 5.67 15.04
C LYS A 174 -5.05 4.87 14.87
N GLY A 175 -4.19 4.87 15.89
CA GLY A 175 -2.96 4.09 15.93
C GLY A 175 -3.21 2.59 15.74
N PHE A 176 -4.12 2.00 16.51
CA PHE A 176 -4.47 0.58 16.38
C PHE A 176 -5.08 0.23 15.01
N LEU A 177 -5.96 1.08 14.48
CA LEU A 177 -6.53 0.90 13.14
C LEU A 177 -5.45 0.90 12.06
N TYR A 178 -4.47 1.80 12.18
CA TYR A 178 -3.35 1.92 11.25
C TYR A 178 -2.36 0.74 11.39
N LEU A 179 -2.07 0.29 12.62
CA LEU A 179 -1.27 -0.91 12.87
C LEU A 179 -1.93 -2.17 12.29
N ASN A 180 -3.25 -2.33 12.41
CA ASN A 180 -3.97 -3.44 11.77
C ASN A 180 -3.88 -3.38 10.23
N TYR A 181 -3.88 -2.18 9.65
CA TYR A 181 -3.64 -2.00 8.22
C TYR A 181 -2.21 -2.47 7.85
N LYS A 182 -1.18 -2.01 8.57
CA LYS A 182 0.22 -2.44 8.34
C LYS A 182 0.42 -3.93 8.56
N TYR A 183 -0.22 -4.52 9.57
CA TYR A 183 -0.18 -5.95 9.86
C TYR A 183 -0.62 -6.79 8.66
N LYS A 184 -1.77 -6.45 8.05
CA LYS A 184 -2.31 -7.16 6.88
C LYS A 184 -1.37 -7.14 5.67
N ARG A 185 -0.45 -6.18 5.63
CA ARG A 185 0.55 -6.00 4.58
C ARG A 185 1.94 -6.50 4.95
N ARG A 186 2.14 -7.02 6.17
CA ARG A 186 3.46 -7.38 6.72
C ARG A 186 4.43 -6.21 6.73
N GLN A 187 4.01 -5.10 7.33
CA GLN A 187 4.75 -3.84 7.33
C GLN A 187 4.75 -3.14 8.70
N ILE A 188 4.55 -3.89 9.78
CA ILE A 188 4.76 -3.35 11.12
C ILE A 188 6.27 -3.27 11.34
N LEU A 189 6.76 -2.08 11.63
CA LEU A 189 8.13 -1.84 12.05
C LEU A 189 8.16 -1.72 13.58
N GLN A 190 9.30 -2.04 14.20
CA GLN A 190 9.46 -1.88 15.65
C GLN A 190 9.11 -0.45 16.11
N LYS A 191 9.51 0.58 15.34
CA LYS A 191 9.15 1.98 15.66
C LYS A 191 7.64 2.23 15.73
N ASP A 192 6.82 1.50 14.96
CA ASP A 192 5.36 1.70 15.00
C ASP A 192 4.77 1.15 16.30
N ILE A 193 5.38 0.09 16.84
CA ILE A 193 5.05 -0.50 18.16
C ILE A 193 5.47 0.49 19.25
N ASP A 194 6.71 0.98 19.20
CA ASP A 194 7.25 1.90 20.20
C ASP A 194 6.45 3.21 20.27
N GLU A 195 6.11 3.79 19.11
CA GLU A 195 5.29 5.01 19.02
C GLU A 195 3.90 4.81 19.63
N GLN A 196 3.26 3.66 19.38
CA GLN A 196 1.94 3.35 19.94
C GLN A 196 2.03 3.09 21.45
N SER A 197 3.05 2.35 21.92
CA SER A 197 3.27 2.10 23.34
C SER A 197 3.49 3.40 24.11
N LEU A 198 4.31 4.30 23.56
CA LEU A 198 4.53 5.61 24.15
C LEU A 198 3.25 6.45 24.19
N LEU A 199 2.45 6.42 23.11
CA LEU A 199 1.16 7.11 23.08
C LEU A 199 0.24 6.58 24.19
N MET A 200 0.15 5.26 24.38
CA MET A 200 -0.68 4.66 25.43
C MET A 200 -0.18 5.02 26.84
N GLN A 201 1.12 4.95 27.09
CA GLN A 201 1.71 5.27 28.40
C GLN A 201 1.59 6.75 28.78
N SER A 202 1.64 7.64 27.79
CA SER A 202 1.58 9.09 27.99
C SER A 202 0.15 9.65 27.96
N SER A 203 -0.84 8.79 27.73
CA SER A 203 -2.24 9.16 27.58
C SER A 203 -3.05 8.70 28.80
N ASP A 204 -3.77 9.63 29.43
CA ASP A 204 -4.81 9.30 30.40
C ASP A 204 -6.14 9.16 29.64
N TYR A 205 -6.52 7.93 29.32
CA TYR A 205 -7.72 7.62 28.54
C TYR A 205 -8.54 6.52 29.18
N ASP A 206 -9.86 6.57 28.99
CA ASP A 206 -10.80 5.58 29.50
C ASP A 206 -10.62 4.24 28.76
N GLU A 207 -9.99 3.28 29.45
CA GLU A 207 -9.67 1.93 28.98
C GLU A 207 -10.94 1.10 28.69
N ASP A 208 -11.96 1.19 29.55
CA ASP A 208 -13.24 0.48 29.36
C ASP A 208 -13.92 0.97 28.08
N LYS A 209 -13.95 2.29 27.87
CA LYS A 209 -14.47 2.89 26.65
C LYS A 209 -13.64 2.51 25.43
N MET A 210 -12.32 2.42 25.56
CA MET A 210 -11.46 1.93 24.47
C MET A 210 -11.80 0.48 24.12
N SER A 211 -11.97 -0.40 25.10
CA SER A 211 -12.36 -1.80 24.91
C SER A 211 -13.66 -1.93 24.09
N ASP A 212 -14.69 -1.16 24.43
CA ASP A 212 -15.95 -1.13 23.68
C ASP A 212 -15.76 -0.69 22.21
N LEU A 213 -14.93 0.33 21.98
CA LEU A 213 -14.62 0.83 20.65
C LEU A 213 -13.83 -0.19 19.82
N LEU A 214 -12.94 -0.96 20.46
CA LEU A 214 -12.21 -2.05 19.81
C LEU A 214 -13.15 -3.18 19.38
N VAL A 215 -14.20 -3.49 20.17
CA VAL A 215 -15.25 -4.44 19.78
C VAL A 215 -16.06 -3.91 18.59
N GLU A 216 -16.52 -2.66 18.64
CA GLU A 216 -17.26 -2.03 17.53
C GLU A 216 -16.43 -2.01 16.24
N CYS A 217 -15.12 -1.75 16.36
CA CYS A 217 -14.17 -1.77 15.25
C CYS A 217 -13.71 -3.17 14.81
N LYS A 218 -14.17 -4.25 15.48
CA LYS A 218 -13.71 -5.63 15.21
C LYS A 218 -12.18 -5.76 15.28
N LEU A 219 -11.58 -5.07 16.24
CA LEU A 219 -10.14 -5.06 16.49
C LEU A 219 -9.74 -5.81 17.76
N PHE A 220 -10.69 -6.16 18.64
CA PHE A 220 -10.43 -6.73 19.96
C PHE A 220 -9.37 -7.86 19.94
N ASP A 221 -9.57 -8.91 19.14
CA ASP A 221 -8.63 -10.04 19.08
C ASP A 221 -7.26 -9.64 18.51
N PHE A 222 -7.23 -8.70 17.56
CA PHE A 222 -5.97 -8.20 17.00
C PHE A 222 -5.20 -7.38 18.03
N VAL A 223 -5.86 -6.45 18.71
CA VAL A 223 -5.21 -5.57 19.70
C VAL A 223 -4.75 -6.36 20.91
N SER A 224 -5.55 -7.30 21.42
CA SER A 224 -5.17 -8.16 22.54
C SER A 224 -3.91 -8.99 22.24
N SER A 225 -3.76 -9.48 21.00
CA SER A 225 -2.53 -10.17 20.57
C SER A 225 -1.38 -9.21 20.26
N LEU A 226 -1.66 -7.99 19.80
CA LEU A 226 -0.67 -6.95 19.55
C LEU A 226 -0.07 -6.44 20.87
N GLU A 227 -0.88 -6.28 21.91
CA GLU A 227 -0.46 -5.83 23.24
C GLU A 227 0.48 -6.83 23.90
N SER A 228 0.27 -8.14 23.74
CA SER A 228 1.27 -9.14 24.14
C SER A 228 2.62 -8.92 23.44
N VAL A 229 2.61 -8.59 22.15
CA VAL A 229 3.85 -8.26 21.43
C VAL A 229 4.46 -6.95 21.93
N MET A 230 3.64 -5.95 22.21
CA MET A 230 4.09 -4.66 22.76
C MET A 230 4.69 -4.83 24.16
N GLU A 231 4.11 -5.67 25.01
CA GLU A 231 4.65 -6.00 26.33
C GLU A 231 6.03 -6.65 26.25
N GLU A 232 6.22 -7.60 25.32
CA GLU A 232 7.49 -8.30 25.13
C GLU A 232 8.57 -7.41 24.50
N LYS A 233 8.19 -6.54 23.55
CA LYS A 233 9.14 -5.83 22.66
C LYS A 233 9.24 -4.33 22.90
N SER A 234 8.43 -3.77 23.78
CA SER A 234 8.47 -2.35 24.14
C SER A 234 8.36 -2.20 25.67
N SER A 235 8.25 -0.97 26.16
CA SER A 235 8.08 -0.69 27.60
C SER A 235 6.62 -0.75 28.07
N LEU A 236 5.68 -1.24 27.27
CA LEU A 236 4.26 -1.26 27.63
C LEU A 236 4.01 -2.23 28.77
N THR A 237 3.40 -1.74 29.85
CA THR A 237 3.00 -2.57 30.99
C THR A 237 1.47 -2.70 31.05
N GLU A 238 0.99 -3.75 31.72
CA GLU A 238 -0.43 -4.11 31.81
C GLU A 238 -1.33 -2.94 32.25
N GLY A 239 -0.84 -2.05 33.13
CA GLY A 239 -1.60 -0.89 33.63
C GLY A 239 -1.84 0.26 32.63
N PHE A 240 -1.46 0.07 31.37
CA PHE A 240 -1.75 1.00 30.26
C PHE A 240 -2.49 0.30 29.10
N MET A 241 -2.87 -0.97 29.29
CA MET A 241 -3.52 -1.79 28.28
C MET A 241 -5.05 -1.78 28.49
N PRO A 242 -5.84 -1.35 27.49
CA PRO A 242 -7.29 -1.28 27.60
C PRO A 242 -7.96 -2.65 27.66
N ILE A 243 -7.26 -3.71 27.26
CA ILE A 243 -7.78 -5.08 27.26
C ILE A 243 -6.68 -6.06 27.69
N PRO A 244 -7.05 -7.24 28.23
CA PRO A 244 -6.06 -8.24 28.60
C PRO A 244 -5.28 -8.75 27.39
N ALA A 245 -3.95 -8.76 27.51
CA ALA A 245 -3.06 -9.30 26.50
C ALA A 245 -3.26 -10.83 26.35
N LYS A 246 -3.26 -11.33 25.12
CA LYS A 246 -3.39 -12.77 24.81
C LYS A 246 -2.19 -13.26 24.03
N ASP A 247 -1.42 -14.19 24.60
CA ASP A 247 -0.44 -14.97 23.84
C ASP A 247 -1.13 -16.14 23.11
N ASN A 248 -1.28 -16.00 21.80
CA ASN A 248 -1.90 -17.02 20.96
C ASN A 248 -1.19 -17.12 19.58
N HIS A 249 -1.74 -17.90 18.67
CA HIS A 249 -1.18 -18.05 17.32
C HIS A 249 -1.09 -16.71 16.55
N LEU A 250 -2.03 -15.78 16.76
CA LEU A 250 -1.99 -14.44 16.17
C LEU A 250 -0.80 -13.63 16.71
N THR A 251 -0.49 -13.71 18.00
CA THR A 251 0.69 -13.08 18.64
C THR A 251 1.98 -13.53 17.96
N LYS A 252 2.18 -14.84 17.82
CA LYS A 252 3.33 -15.42 17.10
C LYS A 252 3.39 -14.94 15.65
N LYS A 253 2.23 -14.85 15.00
CA LYS A 253 2.12 -14.35 13.62
C LYS A 253 2.46 -12.87 13.52
N ILE A 254 2.04 -12.02 14.46
CA ILE A 254 2.43 -10.60 14.51
C ILE A 254 3.94 -10.51 14.68
N ASN A 255 4.51 -11.23 15.65
CA ASN A 255 5.95 -11.25 15.94
C ASN A 255 6.81 -11.62 14.73
N THR A 256 6.35 -12.58 13.91
CA THR A 256 7.03 -13.03 12.68
C THR A 256 6.77 -12.14 11.46
N THR A 257 5.79 -11.25 11.55
CA THR A 257 5.37 -10.34 10.48
C THR A 257 5.99 -8.95 10.63
N MET A 258 6.58 -8.65 11.79
CA MET A 258 7.35 -7.44 12.03
C MET A 258 8.66 -7.47 11.24
N ILE A 259 9.08 -6.30 10.76
CA ILE A 259 10.32 -6.09 9.99
C ILE A 259 11.21 -5.11 10.74
#